data_AF-A0A699SJB7-F1
#
_entry.id   AF-A0A699SJB7-F1
#
_cell.length_a   1.000
_cell.length_b   1.000
_cell.length_c   1.000
_cell.angle_alpha   90.00
_cell.angle_beta   90.00
_cell.angle_gamma   90.00
#
_symmetry.space_group_name_H-M   'P 1'
#
loop_
_entity.id
_entity.type
_entity.pdbx_description
1 polymer ?
#
loop_
_entity_poly.entity_id
_entity_poly.type
_entity_poly.pdbx_seq_one_letter_code
_entity_poly.pdbx_strand_id
1 'polypeptide(L)'
;TTALLDQLGEANLRFQHTYPGDRPDRQPVHTVYGGANLFKADTCVRMGEIALRNLQTYAPNFVELARVLQLTGHEHLPTLEKDIHNLTDYLDKLPADQRRQEPAWLAYTVYNKIVQKLKTEAVEDFRIDFEDGFGNRPDAEEDATAVQAAQEVALALHRRPQGARRAHARHLFEHLARSHWRPAAGQLRGDAAQGHHPRADDHDGALLRAAGKG
;
A
#
# COMPACT_ATOMS: atom_id res chain seq x y z
N THR A 1 30.74 -26.63 23.00
CA THR A 1 30.57 -26.07 21.64
C THR A 1 29.25 -26.50 21.02
N THR A 2 28.86 -27.77 21.07
CA THR A 2 27.57 -28.28 20.55
C THR A 2 26.34 -27.64 21.21
N ALA A 3 26.31 -27.53 22.54
CA ALA A 3 25.20 -26.90 23.27
C ALA A 3 24.94 -25.42 22.89
N LEU A 4 26.00 -24.69 22.50
CA LEU A 4 25.87 -23.31 22.03
C LEU A 4 25.27 -23.26 20.61
N LEU A 5 25.65 -24.21 19.76
CA LEU A 5 25.10 -24.35 18.40
C LEU A 5 23.63 -24.79 18.43
N ASP A 6 23.25 -25.64 19.37
CA ASP A 6 21.86 -26.08 19.56
C ASP A 6 20.96 -24.91 20.02
N GLN A 7 21.42 -24.13 21.01
CA GLN A 7 20.72 -22.92 21.44
C GLN A 7 20.61 -21.87 20.33
N LEU A 8 21.67 -21.71 19.53
CA LEU A 8 21.66 -20.83 18.36
C LEU A 8 20.67 -21.35 17.31
N GLY A 9 20.58 -22.68 17.12
CA GLY A 9 19.62 -23.34 16.23
C GLY A 9 18.17 -23.03 16.60
N GLU A 10 17.80 -23.18 17.88
CA GLU A 10 16.44 -22.86 18.35
C GLU A 10 16.08 -21.37 18.21
N ALA A 11 17.03 -20.47 18.47
CA ALA A 11 16.84 -19.04 18.27
C ALA A 11 16.66 -18.71 16.78
N ASN A 12 17.47 -19.33 15.91
CA ASN A 12 17.44 -19.11 14.48
C ASN A 12 16.14 -19.66 13.84
N LEU A 13 15.63 -20.81 14.30
CA LEU A 13 14.35 -21.36 13.83
C LEU A 13 13.16 -20.47 14.21
N ARG A 14 13.15 -19.94 15.45
CA ARG A 14 12.13 -18.96 15.86
C ARG A 14 12.22 -17.67 15.04
N PHE A 15 13.44 -17.21 14.79
CA PHE A 15 13.68 -16.05 13.93
C PHE A 15 13.18 -16.29 12.50
N GLN A 16 13.52 -17.43 11.88
CA GLN A 16 13.08 -17.80 10.52
C GLN A 16 11.57 -18.00 10.41
N HIS A 17 10.91 -18.53 11.45
CA HIS A 17 9.45 -18.65 11.46
C HIS A 17 8.77 -17.27 11.47
N THR A 18 9.38 -16.28 12.14
CA THR A 18 8.86 -14.90 12.21
C THR A 18 9.26 -14.08 10.97
N TYR A 19 10.47 -14.32 10.45
CA TYR A 19 11.09 -13.66 9.32
C TYR A 19 11.56 -14.72 8.31
N PRO A 20 10.67 -15.26 7.47
CA PRO A 20 10.97 -16.36 6.55
C PRO A 20 11.93 -15.99 5.41
N GLY A 21 12.60 -14.83 5.49
CA GLY A 21 13.46 -14.30 4.46
C GLY A 21 12.68 -13.79 3.25
N ASP A 22 13.40 -13.62 2.14
CA ASP A 22 12.79 -13.19 0.90
C ASP A 22 11.89 -14.28 0.34
N ARG A 23 10.69 -13.86 -0.07
CA ARG A 23 9.75 -14.77 -0.69
C ARG A 23 10.19 -15.04 -2.14
N PRO A 24 9.95 -16.25 -2.68
CA PRO A 24 10.30 -16.59 -4.06
C PRO A 24 9.44 -15.84 -5.10
N ASP A 25 8.36 -15.17 -4.67
CA ASP A 25 7.60 -14.25 -5.49
C ASP A 25 8.41 -13.01 -5.92
N ARG A 26 7.95 -12.38 -7.00
CA ARG A 26 8.57 -11.17 -7.57
C ARG A 26 8.73 -10.10 -6.48
N GLN A 27 9.97 -9.67 -6.27
CA GLN A 27 10.27 -8.54 -5.39
C GLN A 27 9.88 -7.20 -6.05
N PRO A 28 9.50 -6.19 -5.25
CA PRO A 28 9.31 -4.83 -5.74
C PRO A 28 10.56 -4.32 -6.46
N VAL A 29 10.38 -3.74 -7.65
CA VAL A 29 11.49 -3.09 -8.38
C VAL A 29 11.53 -1.59 -8.17
N HIS A 30 10.43 -1.01 -7.65
CA HIS A 30 10.28 0.42 -7.40
C HIS A 30 9.79 0.66 -5.97
N THR A 31 10.59 1.41 -5.22
CA THR A 31 10.30 1.84 -3.85
C THR A 31 10.13 3.36 -3.81
N VAL A 32 9.07 3.83 -3.16
CA VAL A 32 8.82 5.25 -2.87
C VAL A 32 8.94 5.48 -1.38
N TYR A 33 9.68 6.50 -0.98
CA TYR A 33 9.71 7.00 0.40
C TYR A 33 8.82 8.22 0.51
N GLY A 34 8.03 8.30 1.58
CA GLY A 34 7.21 9.48 1.87
C GLY A 34 7.08 9.71 3.37
N GLY A 35 7.13 10.98 3.76
CA GLY A 35 7.03 11.39 5.16
C GLY A 35 5.77 10.87 5.84
N ALA A 36 5.92 10.40 7.07
CA ALA A 36 4.85 9.77 7.83
C ALA A 36 3.61 10.64 8.02
N ASN A 37 3.81 11.95 8.20
CA ASN A 37 2.74 12.95 8.32
C ASN A 37 1.88 13.09 7.05
N LEU A 38 2.41 12.71 5.88
CA LEU A 38 1.73 12.83 4.59
C LEU A 38 1.03 11.54 4.16
N PHE A 39 1.31 10.42 4.84
CA PHE A 39 0.73 9.14 4.46
C PHE A 39 -0.77 9.10 4.72
N LYS A 40 -1.51 8.62 3.73
CA LYS A 40 -2.96 8.38 3.75
C LYS A 40 -3.27 7.05 3.11
N ALA A 41 -4.39 6.45 3.50
CA ALA A 41 -4.81 5.14 3.00
C ALA A 41 -4.96 5.08 1.47
N ASP A 42 -5.15 6.22 0.80
CA ASP A 42 -5.31 6.37 -0.64
C ASP A 42 -4.06 6.92 -1.36
N THR A 43 -2.94 7.17 -0.66
CA THR A 43 -1.73 7.79 -1.25
C THR A 43 -1.25 7.07 -2.51
N CYS A 44 -1.11 5.75 -2.48
CA CYS A 44 -0.65 4.96 -3.63
C CYS A 44 -1.65 4.97 -4.80
N VAL A 45 -2.95 5.00 -4.52
CA VAL A 45 -4.00 5.09 -5.53
C VAL A 45 -3.92 6.44 -6.25
N ARG A 46 -3.84 7.52 -5.47
CA ARG A 46 -3.72 8.88 -6.02
C ARG A 46 -2.45 9.05 -6.85
N MET A 47 -1.33 8.48 -6.42
CA MET A 47 -0.09 8.48 -7.22
C MET A 47 -0.31 7.75 -8.57
N GLY A 48 -0.98 6.60 -8.57
CA GLY A 48 -1.32 5.87 -9.79
C GLY A 48 -2.22 6.66 -10.74
N GLU A 49 -3.25 7.34 -10.21
CA GLU A 49 -4.15 8.19 -11.00
C GLU A 49 -3.42 9.40 -11.61
N ILE A 50 -2.51 10.03 -10.86
CA ILE A 50 -1.69 11.14 -11.37
C ILE A 50 -0.73 10.62 -12.44
N ALA A 51 -0.06 9.49 -12.22
CA ALA A 51 0.85 8.90 -13.19
C ALA A 51 0.13 8.48 -14.48
N LEU A 52 -1.06 7.87 -14.36
CA LEU A 52 -1.87 7.49 -15.52
C LEU A 52 -2.31 8.71 -16.33
N ARG A 53 -2.76 9.78 -15.67
CA ARG A 53 -3.10 11.04 -16.35
C ARG A 53 -1.89 11.62 -17.09
N ASN A 54 -0.71 11.65 -16.46
CA ASN A 54 0.51 12.11 -17.12
C ASN A 54 0.85 11.26 -18.35
N LEU A 55 0.78 9.93 -18.24
CA LEU A 55 1.00 9.05 -19.38
C LEU A 55 0.02 9.37 -20.51
N GLN A 56 -1.27 9.53 -20.22
CA GLN A 56 -2.29 9.82 -21.23
C GLN A 56 -2.12 11.20 -21.87
N THR A 57 -1.63 12.20 -21.12
CA THR A 57 -1.35 13.53 -21.65
C THR A 57 -0.18 13.54 -22.62
N TYR A 58 0.92 12.86 -22.27
CA TYR A 58 2.17 12.96 -23.04
C TYR A 58 2.41 11.80 -24.02
N ALA A 59 1.75 10.66 -23.80
CA ALA A 59 1.77 9.48 -24.65
C ALA A 59 0.36 8.85 -24.69
N PRO A 60 -0.60 9.46 -25.41
CA PRO A 60 -2.01 9.06 -25.38
C PRO A 60 -2.28 7.66 -25.93
N ASN A 61 -1.32 7.08 -26.66
CA ASN A 61 -1.45 5.75 -27.25
C ASN A 61 -0.06 5.08 -27.39
N PHE A 62 -0.06 3.80 -27.76
CA PHE A 62 1.17 3.02 -27.88
C PHE A 62 2.09 3.48 -29.01
N VAL A 63 1.57 4.16 -30.03
CA VAL A 63 2.37 4.68 -31.14
C VAL A 63 3.18 5.89 -30.68
N GLU A 64 2.55 6.84 -29.99
CA GLU A 64 3.26 7.99 -29.41
C GLU A 64 4.28 7.56 -28.36
N LEU A 65 3.92 6.60 -27.49
CA LEU A 65 4.88 6.04 -26.54
C LEU A 65 6.09 5.42 -27.27
N ALA A 66 5.85 4.64 -28.34
CA ALA A 66 6.92 4.01 -29.10
C ALA A 66 7.85 5.01 -29.76
N ARG A 67 7.32 6.13 -30.27
CA ARG A 67 8.12 7.21 -30.86
C ARG A 67 8.98 7.91 -29.82
N VAL A 68 8.39 8.30 -28.69
CA VAL A 68 9.12 9.00 -27.61
C VAL A 68 10.25 8.14 -27.04
N LEU A 69 10.01 6.84 -26.89
CA LEU A 69 11.00 5.90 -26.37
C LEU A 69 11.90 5.29 -27.47
N GLN A 70 11.69 5.65 -28.74
CA GLN A 70 12.38 5.08 -29.90
C GLN A 70 12.41 3.54 -29.90
N LEU A 71 11.26 2.92 -29.61
CA LEU A 71 11.15 1.46 -29.63
C LEU A 71 11.41 0.93 -31.05
N THR A 72 12.00 -0.26 -31.16
CA THR A 72 12.28 -0.88 -32.46
C THR A 72 11.01 -0.96 -33.32
N GLY A 73 11.09 -0.44 -34.56
CA GLY A 73 9.97 -0.42 -35.51
C GLY A 73 9.05 0.79 -35.39
N HIS A 74 9.31 1.73 -34.47
CA HIS A 74 8.50 2.94 -34.30
C HIS A 74 8.42 3.81 -35.57
N GLU A 75 9.41 3.74 -36.45
CA GLU A 75 9.49 4.52 -37.70
C GLU A 75 8.37 4.15 -38.68
N HIS A 76 7.85 2.93 -38.58
CA HIS A 76 6.85 2.36 -39.49
C HIS A 76 5.42 2.46 -38.93
N LEU A 77 5.25 3.02 -37.73
CA LEU A 77 3.94 3.15 -37.10
C LEU A 77 3.13 4.32 -37.70
N PRO A 78 1.80 4.17 -37.83
CA PRO A 78 0.93 5.17 -38.47
C PRO A 78 0.95 6.50 -37.72
N THR A 79 0.92 7.63 -38.44
CA THR A 79 0.89 8.98 -37.85
C THR A 79 -0.51 9.56 -37.75
N LEU A 80 -1.43 9.14 -38.63
CA LEU A 80 -2.80 9.64 -38.64
C LEU A 80 -3.62 8.97 -37.54
N GLU A 81 -4.39 9.77 -36.80
CA GLU A 81 -5.22 9.30 -35.68
C GLU A 81 -6.16 8.16 -36.09
N LYS A 82 -6.79 8.27 -37.25
CA LYS A 82 -7.66 7.23 -37.82
C LYS A 82 -6.92 5.89 -38.00
N ASP A 83 -5.68 5.93 -38.49
CA ASP A 83 -4.90 4.73 -38.76
C ASP A 83 -4.36 4.11 -37.48
N ILE A 84 -4.00 4.94 -36.50
CA ILE A 84 -3.66 4.49 -35.14
C ILE A 84 -4.87 3.78 -34.51
N HIS A 85 -6.08 4.34 -34.65
CA HIS A 85 -7.31 3.73 -34.15
C HIS A 85 -7.59 2.37 -34.82
N ASN A 86 -7.53 2.32 -36.15
CA ASN A 86 -7.70 1.06 -36.90
C ASN A 86 -6.68 -0.01 -36.49
N LEU A 87 -5.42 0.37 -36.30
CA LEU A 87 -4.36 -0.53 -35.84
C LEU A 87 -4.62 -1.00 -34.41
N THR A 88 -5.09 -0.12 -33.52
CA THR A 88 -5.48 -0.47 -32.15
C THR A 88 -6.58 -1.53 -32.16
N ASP A 89 -7.67 -1.28 -32.88
CA ASP A 89 -8.81 -2.20 -32.99
C ASP A 89 -8.42 -3.55 -33.59
N TYR A 90 -7.51 -3.56 -34.55
CA TYR A 90 -6.96 -4.78 -35.13
C TYR A 90 -6.18 -5.59 -34.09
N LEU A 91 -5.24 -4.95 -33.38
CA LEU A 91 -4.40 -5.60 -32.37
C LEU A 91 -5.21 -6.10 -31.17
N ASP A 92 -6.25 -5.36 -30.75
CA ASP A 92 -7.16 -5.74 -29.67
C ASP A 92 -7.86 -7.08 -29.94
N LYS A 93 -8.24 -7.34 -31.20
CA LYS A 93 -8.95 -8.55 -31.62
C LYS A 93 -8.05 -9.77 -31.80
N LEU A 94 -6.75 -9.58 -31.96
CA LEU A 94 -5.82 -10.68 -32.17
C LEU A 94 -5.53 -11.45 -30.86
N PRO A 95 -5.52 -12.80 -30.91
CA PRO A 95 -4.94 -13.63 -29.86
C PRO A 95 -3.49 -13.27 -29.56
N ALA A 96 -3.04 -13.44 -28.31
CA ALA A 96 -1.74 -12.96 -27.86
C ALA A 96 -0.55 -13.57 -28.62
N ASP A 97 -0.66 -14.82 -29.05
CA ASP A 97 0.32 -15.55 -29.85
C ASP A 97 0.41 -14.99 -31.28
N GLN A 98 -0.73 -14.72 -31.92
CA GLN A 98 -0.79 -14.12 -33.25
C GLN A 98 -0.32 -12.67 -33.22
N ARG A 99 -0.75 -11.91 -32.21
CA ARG A 99 -0.36 -10.52 -32.01
C ARG A 99 1.16 -10.36 -31.94
N ARG A 100 1.90 -11.30 -31.33
CA ARG A 100 3.38 -11.23 -31.24
C ARG A 100 4.09 -11.25 -32.59
N GLN A 101 3.42 -11.66 -33.67
CA GLN A 101 3.97 -11.66 -35.02
C GLN A 101 3.80 -10.30 -35.72
N GLU A 102 2.97 -9.40 -35.18
CA GLU A 102 2.71 -8.09 -35.76
C GLU A 102 3.86 -7.12 -35.47
N PRO A 103 4.33 -6.29 -36.43
CA PRO A 103 5.43 -5.35 -36.18
C PRO A 103 5.21 -4.41 -34.98
N ALA A 104 3.96 -4.01 -34.73
CA ALA A 104 3.58 -3.10 -33.65
C ALA A 104 3.39 -3.77 -32.28
N TRP A 105 3.55 -5.11 -32.18
CA TRP A 105 3.13 -5.89 -31.01
C TRP A 105 3.78 -5.45 -29.71
N LEU A 106 5.07 -5.11 -29.76
CA LEU A 106 5.86 -4.79 -28.58
C LEU A 106 5.39 -3.47 -27.98
N ALA A 107 5.30 -2.43 -28.81
CA ALA A 107 4.79 -1.11 -28.42
C ALA A 107 3.39 -1.22 -27.81
N TYR A 108 2.47 -1.88 -28.52
CA TYR A 108 1.10 -2.11 -28.06
C TYR A 108 1.06 -2.85 -26.72
N THR A 109 1.83 -3.94 -26.58
CA THR A 109 1.83 -4.77 -25.37
C THR A 109 2.44 -4.03 -24.18
N VAL A 110 3.54 -3.31 -24.39
CA VAL A 110 4.22 -2.52 -23.36
C VAL A 110 3.29 -1.41 -22.88
N TYR A 111 2.69 -0.64 -23.78
CA TYR A 111 1.76 0.43 -23.44
C TYR A 111 0.60 -0.08 -22.56
N ASN A 112 -0.07 -1.14 -23.00
CA ASN A 112 -1.19 -1.71 -22.26
C ASN A 112 -0.77 -2.29 -20.91
N LYS A 113 0.45 -2.87 -20.81
CA LYS A 113 1.01 -3.33 -19.53
C LYS A 113 1.33 -2.16 -18.59
N ILE A 114 1.85 -1.05 -19.10
CA ILE A 114 2.10 0.16 -18.30
C ILE A 114 0.77 0.70 -17.78
N VAL A 115 -0.24 0.87 -18.64
CA VAL A 115 -1.57 1.35 -18.24
C VAL A 115 -2.18 0.44 -17.16
N GLN A 116 -2.10 -0.89 -17.34
CA GLN A 116 -2.60 -1.83 -16.36
C GLN A 116 -1.83 -1.72 -15.03
N LYS A 117 -0.49 -1.58 -15.10
CA LYS A 117 0.37 -1.45 -13.91
C LYS A 117 0.01 -0.19 -13.13
N LEU A 118 -0.13 0.95 -13.79
CA LEU A 118 -0.52 2.21 -13.17
C LEU A 118 -1.92 2.16 -12.54
N LYS A 119 -2.85 1.37 -13.13
CA LYS A 119 -4.20 1.19 -12.58
C LYS A 119 -4.27 0.29 -11.35
N THR A 120 -3.36 -0.68 -11.22
CA THR A 120 -3.51 -1.77 -10.23
C THR A 120 -2.38 -1.90 -9.22
N GLU A 121 -1.20 -1.36 -9.52
CA GLU A 121 0.02 -1.54 -8.75
C GLU A 121 1.06 -0.45 -9.12
N ALA A 122 0.67 0.83 -9.14
CA ALA A 122 1.55 1.93 -9.55
C ALA A 122 2.79 2.08 -8.65
N VAL A 123 2.60 1.87 -7.34
CA VAL A 123 3.66 1.84 -6.33
C VAL A 123 3.73 0.42 -5.79
N GLU A 124 4.89 -0.21 -5.93
CA GLU A 124 5.10 -1.61 -5.53
C GLU A 124 5.56 -1.72 -4.07
N ASP A 125 6.35 -0.76 -3.59
CA ASP A 125 6.82 -0.64 -2.21
C ASP A 125 6.72 0.82 -1.77
N PHE A 126 5.88 1.12 -0.77
CA PHE A 126 5.79 2.46 -0.18
C PHE A 126 6.32 2.39 1.25
N ARG A 127 7.37 3.15 1.51
CA ARG A 127 8.02 3.23 2.82
C ARG A 127 7.60 4.52 3.51
N ILE A 128 6.96 4.35 4.65
CA ILE A 128 6.57 5.44 5.53
C ILE A 128 7.83 5.85 6.29
N ASP A 129 8.30 7.05 6.02
CA ASP A 129 9.56 7.56 6.53
C ASP A 129 9.32 8.51 7.71
N PHE A 130 9.97 8.25 8.84
CA PHE A 130 9.97 9.09 10.05
C PHE A 130 11.27 9.90 10.19
N GLU A 131 12.19 9.77 9.24
CA GLU A 131 13.47 10.47 9.25
C GLU A 131 13.37 11.75 8.40
N ASP A 132 14.10 11.82 7.30
CA ASP A 132 14.26 13.04 6.49
C ASP A 132 12.93 13.52 5.88
N GLY A 133 12.03 12.60 5.51
CA GLY A 133 10.72 12.92 4.94
C GLY A 133 9.70 13.48 5.94
N PHE A 134 9.88 13.22 7.24
CA PHE A 134 9.00 13.69 8.33
C PHE A 134 9.57 14.94 9.02
N GLY A 135 10.90 15.02 9.06
CA GLY A 135 11.66 16.07 9.71
C GLY A 135 11.75 15.89 11.22
N ASN A 136 12.52 16.75 11.88
CA ASN A 136 12.68 16.71 13.34
C ASN A 136 11.40 17.19 14.04
N ARG A 137 10.77 16.32 14.85
CA ARG A 137 9.56 16.61 15.63
C ARG A 137 9.77 16.22 17.09
N PRO A 138 9.06 16.84 18.05
CA PRO A 138 9.03 16.38 19.43
C PRO A 138 8.44 14.97 19.54
N ASP A 139 8.89 14.18 20.52
CA ASP A 139 8.47 12.79 20.76
C ASP A 139 6.94 12.61 20.72
N ALA A 140 6.20 13.48 21.42
CA ALA A 140 4.74 13.37 21.49
C ALA A 140 4.04 13.55 20.11
N GLU A 141 4.65 14.33 19.22
CA GLU A 141 4.14 14.53 17.86
C GLU A 141 4.53 13.36 16.94
N GLU A 142 5.74 12.82 17.10
CA GLU A 142 6.17 11.60 16.42
C GLU A 142 5.28 10.41 16.80
N ASP A 143 5.00 10.22 18.09
CA ASP A 143 4.12 9.17 18.61
C ASP A 143 2.69 9.28 18.04
N ALA A 144 2.13 10.49 18.04
CA ALA A 144 0.81 10.74 17.46
C ALA A 144 0.80 10.41 15.95
N THR A 145 1.88 10.74 15.24
CA THR A 145 2.02 10.43 13.81
C THR A 145 2.18 8.93 13.58
N ALA A 146 2.90 8.21 14.44
CA ALA A 146 3.03 6.76 14.37
C ALA A 146 1.67 6.07 14.52
N VAL A 147 0.84 6.50 15.49
CA VAL A 147 -0.52 5.99 15.66
C VAL A 147 -1.37 6.29 14.42
N GLN A 148 -1.32 7.51 13.90
CA GLN A 148 -2.07 7.90 12.71
C GLN A 148 -1.65 7.07 11.48
N ALA A 149 -0.34 6.93 11.24
CA ALA A 149 0.19 6.16 10.12
C ALA A 149 -0.25 4.69 10.21
N ALA A 150 -0.22 4.08 11.40
CA ALA A 150 -0.70 2.72 11.61
C ALA A 150 -2.20 2.57 11.29
N GLN A 151 -3.04 3.54 11.69
CA GLN A 151 -4.47 3.56 11.36
C GLN A 151 -4.72 3.68 9.86
N GLU A 152 -3.99 4.56 9.16
CA GLU A 152 -4.08 4.74 7.71
C GLU A 152 -3.63 3.47 6.96
N VAL A 153 -2.58 2.78 7.44
CA VAL A 153 -2.15 1.48 6.90
C VAL A 153 -3.25 0.43 7.08
N ALA A 154 -3.82 0.33 8.28
CA ALA A 154 -4.91 -0.60 8.55
C ALA A 154 -6.13 -0.33 7.65
N LEU A 155 -6.45 0.95 7.43
CA LEU A 155 -7.52 1.38 6.54
C LEU A 155 -7.23 1.02 5.08
N ALA A 156 -6.00 1.23 4.60
CA ALA A 156 -5.57 0.86 3.25
C ALA A 156 -5.71 -0.65 3.00
N LEU A 157 -5.35 -1.48 4.00
CA LEU A 157 -5.47 -2.93 3.92
C LEU A 157 -6.93 -3.39 3.87
N HIS A 158 -7.85 -2.67 4.52
CA HIS A 158 -9.29 -2.95 4.46
C HIS A 158 -9.95 -2.48 3.15
N ARG A 159 -9.59 -1.30 2.64
CA ARG A 159 -10.21 -0.65 1.45
C ARG A 159 -9.78 -1.25 0.10
N ARG A 160 -9.03 -2.34 0.14
CA ARG A 160 -8.33 -2.90 -1.01
C ARG A 160 -9.30 -3.28 -2.15
N PRO A 161 -9.22 -2.65 -3.32
CA PRO A 161 -10.06 -3.00 -4.45
C PRO A 161 -9.83 -4.45 -4.88
N GLN A 162 -10.90 -5.15 -5.24
CA GLN A 162 -10.80 -6.51 -5.77
C GLN A 162 -9.93 -6.51 -7.04
N GLY A 163 -8.89 -7.34 -7.06
CA GLY A 163 -7.95 -7.45 -8.19
C GLY A 163 -6.69 -6.59 -8.12
N ALA A 164 -6.55 -5.66 -7.15
CA ALA A 164 -5.29 -4.95 -6.93
C ALA A 164 -4.23 -5.88 -6.29
N ARG A 165 -2.97 -5.82 -6.73
CA ARG A 165 -1.85 -6.52 -6.05
C ARG A 165 -1.38 -5.75 -4.81
N ARG A 166 -0.79 -6.46 -3.84
CA ARG A 166 -0.41 -5.83 -2.57
C ARG A 166 0.81 -5.00 -2.89
N ALA A 167 0.72 -3.68 -2.76
CA ALA A 167 1.94 -2.93 -2.51
C ALA A 167 2.55 -3.54 -1.25
N HIS A 168 3.81 -3.95 -1.34
CA HIS A 168 4.56 -4.42 -0.20
C HIS A 168 4.76 -3.18 0.69
N ALA A 169 4.06 -3.12 1.82
CA ALA A 169 4.43 -2.18 2.86
C ALA A 169 5.48 -2.89 3.73
N ARG A 170 6.76 -2.75 3.37
CA ARG A 170 7.84 -3.18 4.28
C ARG A 170 8.01 -2.08 5.33
N HIS A 171 7.69 -2.40 6.58
CA HIS A 171 8.01 -1.54 7.72
C HIS A 171 9.52 -1.55 7.97
N LEU A 172 10.18 -0.43 7.70
CA LEU A 172 11.43 -0.09 8.38
C LEU A 172 11.06 0.72 9.62
N PHE A 173 10.67 0.03 10.70
CA PHE A 173 10.71 0.63 12.04
C PHE A 173 12.16 0.56 12.54
N GLU A 174 13.08 1.32 11.94
CA GLU A 174 14.49 1.32 12.37
C GLU A 174 14.84 2.36 13.44
N HIS A 175 13.87 3.17 13.89
CA HIS A 175 14.08 4.12 14.99
C HIS A 175 13.25 3.84 16.26
N LEU A 176 12.01 3.34 16.14
CA LEU A 176 11.14 3.10 17.31
C LEU A 176 11.57 1.92 18.20
N ALA A 177 12.52 1.08 17.76
CA ALA A 177 13.07 0.01 18.58
C ALA A 177 14.25 0.45 19.49
N ARG A 178 14.76 1.69 19.34
CA ARG A 178 15.93 2.17 20.11
C ARG A 178 15.57 3.05 21.32
N SER A 179 14.33 3.53 21.43
CA SER A 179 13.85 4.33 22.56
C SER A 179 12.55 3.75 23.14
N HIS A 180 12.70 2.87 24.14
CA HIS A 180 11.70 2.61 25.20
C HIS A 180 10.23 2.30 24.84
N TRP A 181 9.92 1.67 23.70
CA TRP A 181 8.58 1.10 23.49
C TRP A 181 8.28 -0.02 24.50
N ARG A 182 7.44 0.27 25.50
CA ARG A 182 6.75 -0.73 26.33
C ARG A 182 5.31 -0.86 25.82
N PRO A 183 4.89 -2.00 25.25
CA PRO A 183 3.49 -2.17 24.91
C PRO A 183 2.68 -2.20 26.22
N ALA A 184 1.69 -1.32 26.34
CA ALA A 184 0.65 -1.40 27.36
C ALA A 184 -0.25 -2.61 27.07
N ALA A 185 0.27 -3.82 27.31
CA ALA A 185 -0.52 -5.04 27.37
C ALA A 185 -1.29 -5.04 28.69
N GLY A 186 -2.48 -4.43 28.72
CA GLY A 186 -3.26 -4.38 29.97
C GLY A 186 -4.69 -3.86 29.92
N GLN A 187 -5.23 -3.40 28.77
CA GLN A 187 -6.56 -2.73 28.79
C GLN A 187 -7.52 -3.17 27.67
N LEU A 188 -7.43 -4.40 27.17
CA LEU A 188 -8.43 -4.98 26.23
C LEU A 188 -8.78 -6.45 26.56
N ARG A 189 -8.75 -6.81 27.84
CA ARG A 189 -9.37 -8.04 28.39
C ARG A 189 -10.04 -7.71 29.73
N GLY A 190 -11.18 -7.02 29.67
CA GLY A 190 -11.99 -6.68 30.84
C GLY A 190 -13.49 -6.79 30.60
N ASP A 191 -13.96 -6.43 29.40
CA ASP A 191 -15.39 -6.16 29.22
C ASP A 191 -16.22 -7.30 28.60
N ALA A 192 -15.69 -8.53 28.55
CA ALA A 192 -16.40 -9.70 28.01
C ALA A 192 -16.77 -10.76 29.06
N ALA A 193 -16.66 -10.47 30.35
CA ALA A 193 -17.01 -11.43 31.41
C ALA A 193 -17.64 -10.75 32.63
N GLN A 194 -18.87 -10.23 32.46
CA GLN A 194 -19.84 -10.04 33.55
C GLN A 194 -21.23 -9.81 32.95
N GLY A 195 -21.83 -10.88 32.45
CA GLY A 195 -23.28 -10.95 32.27
C GLY A 195 -23.92 -11.12 33.65
N HIS A 196 -24.48 -10.05 34.21
CA HIS A 196 -25.41 -10.16 35.33
C HIS A 196 -26.77 -9.60 34.90
N HIS A 197 -27.76 -10.49 34.85
CA HIS A 197 -29.17 -10.22 34.64
C HIS A 197 -29.70 -9.21 35.66
N PRO A 198 -30.52 -8.20 35.28
CA PRO A 198 -31.30 -7.45 36.24
C PRO A 198 -32.59 -8.23 36.57
N ARG A 199 -32.88 -8.41 37.86
CA ARG A 199 -34.23 -8.68 38.36
C ARG A 199 -34.89 -7.36 38.76
N ALA A 200 -36.15 -7.25 38.40
CA ALA A 200 -37.04 -6.13 38.70
C ALA A 200 -37.61 -6.21 40.13
N ASP A 201 -38.21 -5.09 40.54
CA ASP A 201 -39.18 -4.88 41.62
C ASP A 201 -38.58 -4.69 43.04
N ASP A 202 -38.99 -3.74 43.90
CA ASP A 202 -39.84 -2.55 43.79
C ASP A 202 -39.69 -1.73 45.12
N HIS A 203 -40.15 -0.48 45.11
CA HIS A 203 -40.60 0.38 46.24
C HIS A 203 -39.66 1.27 47.12
N ASP A 204 -39.97 2.57 46.98
CA ASP A 204 -40.26 3.62 47.99
C ASP A 204 -39.15 4.39 48.73
N GLY A 205 -39.25 5.73 48.59
CA GLY A 205 -38.64 6.70 49.51
C GLY A 205 -38.44 8.11 48.95
N ALA A 206 -39.51 8.90 48.84
CA ALA A 206 -39.49 10.32 48.48
C ALA A 206 -38.73 11.23 49.48
N LEU A 207 -38.14 12.36 49.02
CA LEU A 207 -38.40 13.73 49.54
C LEU A 207 -37.40 14.81 49.03
N LEU A 208 -37.95 15.74 48.23
CA LEU A 208 -37.78 17.21 48.16
C LEU A 208 -36.71 17.98 48.99
N ARG A 209 -36.00 18.89 48.28
CA ARG A 209 -35.64 20.34 48.54
C ARG A 209 -34.17 20.62 48.16
N ALA A 210 -33.85 21.44 47.16
CA ALA A 210 -33.92 22.91 47.02
C ALA A 210 -32.75 23.68 47.68
N ALA A 211 -32.26 24.70 46.95
CA ALA A 211 -31.18 25.68 47.21
C ALA A 211 -29.74 25.17 46.96
N GLY A 212 -28.84 25.82 46.22
CA GLY A 212 -28.77 27.22 45.77
C GLY A 212 -27.66 27.96 46.53
N LYS A 213 -26.79 28.68 45.78
CA LYS A 213 -25.61 29.50 46.15
C LYS A 213 -24.27 28.75 46.06
N GLY A 214 -23.24 29.29 45.42
CA GLY A 214 -23.02 30.59 44.77
C GLY A 214 -21.60 30.62 44.21
#